data_AF-A0AAF0IRA9-F1
#
_entry.id   AF-A0AAF0IRA9-F1
#
_cell.length_a   1.000
_cell.length_b   1.000
_cell.length_c   1.000
_cell.angle_alpha   90.00
_cell.angle_beta   90.00
_cell.angle_gamma   90.00
#
_symmetry.space_group_name_H-M   'P 1'
#
loop_
_entity.id
_entity.type
_entity.pdbx_description
1 polymer ?
#
loop_
_entity_poly.entity_id
_entity_poly.type
_entity_poly.pdbx_seq_one_letter_code
_entity_poly.pdbx_strand_id
1 'polypeptide(L)'
;MPHKRAKSSARHKQRDALGYDQAPSAKSALDDIPRSARHLFAPPPPKRKEPPRAAPAEPSLTIRPNERMRDFNQRVESAFSADLNATMRREQRSESNTRKRERRRELLKAKKRAANPALAHEDAAADWAQASKTRSLHDVAQAPPVLTARPKERKRARSAVEEQAAARPKPSAARQRILDEERERVVKQYRALKKAQERSP
;
A
#
# COMPACT_ATOMS: atom_id res chain seq x y z
N MET A 1 34.25 -20.33 -37.90
CA MET A 1 32.88 -19.86 -37.61
C MET A 1 32.53 -18.61 -38.41
N PRO A 2 31.75 -18.74 -39.50
CA PRO A 2 31.39 -17.65 -40.41
C PRO A 2 30.77 -16.42 -39.73
N HIS A 3 29.94 -16.62 -38.71
CA HIS A 3 29.23 -15.53 -38.02
C HIS A 3 30.12 -14.60 -37.19
N LYS A 4 31.30 -15.05 -36.72
CA LYS A 4 32.26 -14.17 -36.02
C LYS A 4 32.99 -13.24 -37.00
N ARG A 5 33.28 -13.74 -38.21
CA ARG A 5 33.97 -13.00 -39.27
C ARG A 5 33.09 -11.92 -39.88
N ALA A 6 31.80 -12.19 -40.08
CA ALA A 6 30.83 -11.19 -40.56
C ALA A 6 30.76 -9.95 -39.63
N LYS A 7 30.65 -10.16 -38.32
CA LYS A 7 30.61 -9.07 -37.32
C LYS A 7 31.93 -8.29 -37.25
N SER A 8 33.06 -8.97 -37.34
CA SER A 8 34.38 -8.33 -37.38
C SER A 8 34.55 -7.51 -38.66
N SER A 9 34.17 -8.04 -39.83
CA SER A 9 34.24 -7.30 -41.10
C SER A 9 33.39 -6.02 -41.09
N ALA A 10 32.18 -6.08 -40.53
CA ALA A 10 31.31 -4.91 -40.38
C ALA A 10 31.93 -3.88 -39.43
N ARG A 11 32.56 -4.32 -38.33
CA ARG A 11 33.23 -3.43 -37.37
C ARG A 11 34.47 -2.77 -37.97
N HIS A 12 35.28 -3.50 -38.74
CA HIS A 12 36.42 -2.91 -39.44
C HIS A 12 35.97 -1.90 -40.49
N LYS A 13 34.99 -2.23 -41.34
CA LYS A 13 34.40 -1.28 -42.30
C LYS A 13 33.87 0.00 -41.61
N GLN A 14 33.18 -0.15 -40.48
CA GLN A 14 32.69 1.00 -39.71
C GLN A 14 33.84 1.85 -39.14
N ARG A 15 34.86 1.22 -38.57
CA ARG A 15 36.03 1.92 -38.01
C ARG A 15 36.85 2.61 -39.10
N ASP A 16 37.05 1.96 -40.24
CA ASP A 16 37.79 2.54 -41.36
C ASP A 16 37.00 3.71 -41.98
N ALA A 17 35.67 3.64 -42.02
CA ALA A 17 34.80 4.75 -42.45
C ALA A 17 34.73 5.91 -41.45
N LEU A 18 34.78 5.62 -40.14
CA LEU A 18 34.78 6.63 -39.07
C LEU A 18 36.15 7.30 -38.90
N GLY A 19 37.23 6.65 -39.34
CA GLY A 19 38.60 7.12 -39.14
C GLY A 19 39.13 6.87 -37.72
N TYR A 20 40.40 7.19 -37.50
CA TYR A 20 41.12 6.89 -36.27
C TYR A 20 41.19 8.06 -35.27
N ASP A 21 40.83 9.26 -35.72
CA ASP A 21 40.98 10.50 -34.96
C ASP A 21 39.62 11.11 -34.63
N GLN A 22 38.82 10.36 -33.87
CA GLN A 22 37.58 10.86 -33.29
C GLN A 22 37.81 11.10 -31.81
N ALA A 23 38.06 12.36 -31.45
CA ALA A 23 38.06 12.77 -30.05
C ALA A 23 36.68 12.46 -29.41
N PRO A 24 36.63 12.05 -28.14
CA PRO A 24 35.37 11.85 -27.43
C PRO A 24 34.63 13.18 -27.33
N SER A 25 33.67 13.41 -28.22
CA SER A 25 32.79 14.59 -28.19
C SER A 25 31.56 14.28 -27.35
N ALA A 26 31.25 15.14 -26.37
CA ALA A 26 29.96 15.10 -25.69
C ALA A 26 28.85 15.43 -26.71
N LYS A 27 28.01 14.44 -27.04
CA LYS A 27 26.90 14.62 -27.98
C LYS A 27 25.70 15.30 -27.31
N SER A 28 25.65 15.22 -25.99
CA SER A 28 24.62 15.83 -25.16
C SER A 28 25.20 16.27 -23.82
N ALA A 29 24.59 17.29 -23.20
CA ALA A 29 24.94 17.72 -21.83
C ALA A 29 24.76 16.61 -20.77
N LEU A 30 24.05 15.52 -21.11
CA LEU A 30 23.85 14.34 -20.27
C LEU A 30 25.03 13.36 -20.32
N ASP A 31 25.96 13.52 -21.27
CA ASP A 31 27.12 12.64 -21.43
C ASP A 31 28.28 13.02 -20.49
N ASP A 32 28.34 14.29 -20.05
CA ASP A 32 29.30 14.76 -19.03
C ASP A 32 28.89 14.39 -17.59
N ILE A 33 27.66 13.87 -17.41
CA ILE A 33 27.12 13.50 -16.11
C ILE A 33 27.43 12.02 -15.82
N PRO A 34 27.86 11.66 -14.60
CA PRO A 34 28.08 10.27 -14.25
C PRO A 34 26.81 9.44 -14.48
N ARG A 35 26.98 8.22 -15.01
CA ARG A 35 25.88 7.35 -15.45
C ARG A 35 24.81 7.14 -14.38
N SER A 36 25.20 7.08 -13.11
CA SER A 36 24.29 6.98 -11.97
C SER A 36 23.39 8.21 -11.79
N ALA A 37 23.91 9.42 -12.04
CA ALA A 37 23.20 10.67 -11.86
C ALA A 37 22.33 11.08 -13.07
N ARG A 38 22.51 10.44 -14.24
CA ARG A 38 21.66 10.70 -15.43
C ARG A 38 20.17 10.55 -15.14
N HIS A 39 19.79 9.66 -14.23
CA HIS A 39 18.39 9.45 -13.83
C HIS A 39 17.76 10.62 -13.07
N LEU A 40 18.56 11.47 -12.44
CA LEU A 40 18.07 12.62 -11.68
C LEU A 40 17.69 13.79 -12.59
N PHE A 41 18.37 13.90 -13.74
CA PHE A 41 18.16 14.97 -14.73
C PHE A 41 17.35 14.51 -15.94
N ALA A 42 17.21 13.20 -16.16
CA ALA A 42 16.35 12.68 -17.21
C ALA A 42 14.88 13.00 -16.87
N PRO A 43 14.09 13.50 -17.84
CA PRO A 43 12.66 13.66 -17.64
C PRO A 43 12.04 12.29 -17.30
N PRO A 44 11.01 12.25 -16.44
CA PRO A 44 10.31 11.00 -16.15
C PRO A 44 9.83 10.38 -17.46
N PRO A 45 9.95 9.05 -17.63
CA PRO A 45 9.52 8.40 -18.86
C PRO A 45 8.05 8.78 -19.11
N PRO A 46 7.70 9.15 -20.36
CA PRO A 46 6.31 9.50 -20.67
C PRO A 46 5.44 8.33 -20.24
N LYS A 47 4.42 8.60 -19.41
CA LYS A 47 3.43 7.59 -19.05
C LYS A 47 2.86 7.09 -20.38
N ARG A 48 3.21 5.87 -20.77
CA ARG A 48 2.60 5.22 -21.93
C ARG A 48 1.10 5.28 -21.68
N LYS A 49 0.41 6.15 -22.43
CA LYS A 49 -1.04 6.02 -22.61
C LYS A 49 -1.18 4.74 -23.42
N GLU A 50 -1.18 3.61 -22.73
CA GLU A 50 -1.66 2.39 -23.34
C GLU A 50 -3.05 2.74 -23.87
N PRO A 51 -3.37 2.43 -25.14
CA PRO A 51 -4.72 2.62 -25.64
C PRO A 51 -5.67 1.96 -24.64
N PRO A 52 -6.86 2.53 -24.36
CA PRO A 52 -7.78 1.94 -23.41
C PRO A 52 -7.97 0.49 -23.82
N ARG A 53 -7.36 -0.43 -23.05
CA ARG A 53 -7.51 -1.86 -23.29
C ARG A 53 -8.99 -2.10 -23.12
N ALA A 54 -9.66 -2.47 -24.21
CA ALA A 54 -11.09 -2.77 -24.19
C ALA A 54 -11.35 -3.63 -22.96
N ALA A 55 -12.31 -3.22 -22.12
CA ALA A 55 -12.67 -3.97 -20.93
C ALA A 55 -12.84 -5.44 -21.35
N PRO A 56 -12.19 -6.40 -20.67
CA PRO A 56 -12.35 -7.80 -21.01
C PRO A 56 -13.85 -8.09 -20.98
N ALA A 57 -14.39 -8.56 -22.10
CA ALA A 57 -15.79 -8.96 -22.16
C ALA A 57 -16.02 -10.00 -21.06
N GLU A 58 -16.95 -9.72 -20.15
CA GLU A 58 -17.32 -10.63 -19.07
C GLU A 58 -17.68 -11.99 -19.71
N PRO A 59 -16.93 -13.06 -19.42
CA PRO A 59 -17.19 -14.34 -20.05
C PRO A 59 -18.56 -14.84 -19.59
N SER A 60 -19.46 -15.14 -20.52
CA SER A 60 -20.72 -15.79 -20.19
C SER A 60 -20.45 -17.22 -19.74
N LEU A 61 -20.33 -17.39 -18.42
CA LEU A 61 -20.05 -18.66 -17.76
C LEU A 61 -21.34 -19.44 -17.50
N THR A 62 -22.03 -19.78 -18.59
CA THR A 62 -23.12 -20.77 -18.56
C THR A 62 -22.60 -22.15 -18.94
N ILE A 63 -23.22 -23.19 -18.38
CA ILE A 63 -22.93 -24.58 -18.74
C ILE A 63 -23.37 -24.78 -20.19
N ARG A 64 -22.46 -25.27 -21.04
CA ARG A 64 -22.77 -25.56 -22.45
C ARG A 64 -23.56 -26.87 -22.54
N PRO A 65 -24.45 -27.02 -23.54
CA PRO A 65 -25.11 -28.30 -23.78
C PRO A 65 -24.05 -29.39 -24.02
N ASN A 66 -24.18 -30.53 -23.33
CA ASN A 66 -23.26 -31.67 -23.32
C ASN A 66 -21.89 -31.44 -22.65
N GLU A 67 -21.68 -30.34 -21.92
CA GLU A 67 -20.49 -30.13 -21.09
C GLU A 67 -20.62 -30.85 -19.74
N ARG A 68 -19.54 -31.49 -19.26
CA ARG A 68 -19.50 -32.02 -17.90
C ARG A 68 -19.22 -30.90 -16.90
N MET A 69 -19.73 -31.03 -15.67
CA MET A 69 -19.49 -30.04 -14.60
C MET A 69 -18.01 -29.75 -14.34
N ARG A 70 -17.14 -30.75 -14.51
CA ARG A 70 -15.69 -30.58 -14.36
C ARG A 70 -15.10 -29.60 -15.38
N ASP A 71 -15.53 -29.69 -16.64
CA ASP A 71 -15.00 -28.86 -17.72
C ASP A 71 -15.51 -27.42 -17.57
N PHE A 72 -16.77 -27.27 -17.14
CA PHE A 72 -17.34 -25.98 -16.77
C PHE A 72 -16.52 -25.31 -15.66
N ASN A 73 -16.22 -26.03 -14.58
CA ASN A 73 -15.43 -25.50 -13.47
C ASN A 73 -14.03 -25.08 -13.90
N GLN A 74 -13.35 -25.87 -14.75
CA GLN A 74 -12.04 -25.49 -15.30
C GLN A 74 -12.11 -24.21 -16.13
N ARG A 75 -13.17 -24.04 -16.93
CA ARG A 75 -13.38 -22.84 -17.74
C ARG A 75 -13.63 -21.61 -16.86
N VAL A 76 -14.43 -21.75 -15.81
CA VAL A 76 -14.65 -20.71 -14.78
C VAL A 76 -13.32 -20.33 -14.12
N GLU A 77 -12.55 -21.31 -13.63
CA GLU A 77 -11.25 -21.05 -12.99
C GLU A 77 -10.27 -20.36 -13.93
N SER A 78 -10.21 -20.78 -15.20
CA SER A 78 -9.33 -20.17 -16.19
C SER A 78 -9.69 -18.70 -16.47
N ALA A 79 -10.99 -18.38 -16.55
CA ALA A 79 -11.49 -17.04 -16.77
C ALA A 79 -11.11 -16.09 -15.63
N PHE A 80 -11.20 -16.54 -14.38
CA PHE A 80 -10.86 -15.74 -13.20
C PHE A 80 -9.40 -15.85 -12.76
N SER A 81 -8.62 -16.76 -13.34
CA SER A 81 -7.23 -17.01 -12.94
C SER A 81 -6.35 -15.75 -12.99
N ALA A 82 -6.57 -14.87 -13.97
CA ALA A 82 -5.80 -13.64 -14.12
C ALA A 82 -6.05 -12.68 -12.94
N ASP A 83 -7.31 -12.52 -12.54
CA ASP A 83 -7.71 -11.62 -11.46
C ASP A 83 -7.28 -12.17 -10.11
N LEU A 84 -7.48 -13.47 -9.86
CA LEU A 84 -6.99 -14.14 -8.64
C LEU A 84 -5.46 -14.05 -8.53
N ASN A 85 -4.73 -14.24 -9.62
CA ASN A 85 -3.28 -14.08 -9.61
C ASN A 85 -2.86 -12.61 -9.41
N ALA A 86 -3.63 -11.65 -9.92
CA ALA A 86 -3.37 -10.22 -9.74
C ALA A 86 -3.59 -9.78 -8.28
N THR A 87 -4.67 -10.23 -7.64
CA THR A 87 -4.93 -9.96 -6.21
C THR A 87 -3.85 -10.58 -5.33
N MET A 88 -3.56 -11.86 -5.52
CA MET A 88 -2.51 -12.58 -4.78
C MET A 88 -1.15 -11.89 -4.89
N ARG A 89 -0.74 -11.50 -6.10
CA ARG A 89 0.54 -10.78 -6.31
C ARG A 89 0.55 -9.41 -5.65
N ARG A 90 -0.58 -8.71 -5.61
CA ARG A 90 -0.69 -7.40 -4.97
C ARG A 90 -0.54 -7.52 -3.46
N GLU A 91 -1.20 -8.50 -2.86
CA GLU A 91 -1.14 -8.77 -1.43
C GLU A 91 0.27 -9.18 -1.00
N GLN A 92 0.87 -10.16 -1.68
CA GLN A 92 2.26 -10.58 -1.42
C GLN A 92 3.26 -9.41 -1.53
N ARG A 93 3.09 -8.52 -2.51
CA ARG A 93 3.92 -7.31 -2.64
C ARG A 93 3.69 -6.33 -1.51
N SER A 94 2.46 -6.15 -1.05
CA SER A 94 2.16 -5.27 0.08
C SER A 94 2.78 -5.80 1.37
N GLU A 95 2.68 -7.10 1.64
CA GLU A 95 3.29 -7.75 2.79
C GLU A 95 4.82 -7.70 2.75
N SER A 96 5.42 -7.89 1.57
CA SER A 96 6.87 -7.76 1.41
C SER A 96 7.33 -6.32 1.69
N ASN A 97 6.59 -5.33 1.19
CA ASN A 97 6.89 -3.92 1.40
C ASN A 97 6.67 -3.49 2.86
N THR A 98 5.65 -4.01 3.55
CA THR A 98 5.41 -3.74 4.98
C THR A 98 6.54 -4.33 5.81
N ARG A 99 6.91 -5.60 5.60
CA ARG A 99 8.05 -6.25 6.27
C ARG A 99 9.36 -5.51 6.03
N LYS A 100 9.61 -5.04 4.81
CA LYS A 100 10.81 -4.24 4.48
C LYS A 100 10.81 -2.90 5.20
N ARG A 101 9.65 -2.25 5.37
CA ARG A 101 9.50 -0.99 6.10
C ARG A 101 9.68 -1.20 7.61
N GLU A 102 9.15 -2.28 8.16
CA GLU A 102 9.34 -2.69 9.55
C GLU A 102 10.81 -2.95 9.85
N ARG A 103 11.48 -3.78 9.05
CA ARG A 103 12.93 -4.01 9.19
C ARG A 103 13.74 -2.73 9.15
N ARG A 104 13.43 -1.80 8.24
CA ARG A 104 14.10 -0.48 8.19
C ARG A 104 13.84 0.33 9.46
N ARG A 105 12.60 0.31 9.98
CA ARG A 105 12.23 1.01 11.21
C ARG A 105 12.97 0.42 12.41
N GLU A 106 13.06 -0.89 12.50
CA GLU A 106 13.80 -1.60 13.55
C GLU A 106 15.29 -1.31 13.49
N LEU A 107 15.91 -1.38 12.30
CA LEU A 107 17.32 -1.03 12.11
C LEU A 107 17.60 0.43 12.51
N LEU A 108 16.70 1.36 12.16
CA LEU A 108 16.83 2.76 12.58
C LEU A 108 16.63 2.91 14.10
N LYS A 109 15.70 2.18 14.71
CA LYS A 109 15.50 2.18 16.16
C LYS A 109 16.72 1.60 16.89
N ALA A 110 17.27 0.50 16.39
CA ALA A 110 18.50 -0.12 16.89
C ALA A 110 19.70 0.82 16.76
N LYS A 111 19.86 1.50 15.61
CA LYS A 111 20.92 2.50 15.42
C LYS A 111 20.77 3.69 16.37
N LYS A 112 19.54 4.16 16.62
CA LYS A 112 19.27 5.21 17.62
C LYS A 112 19.56 4.76 19.05
N ARG A 113 19.21 3.52 19.40
CA ARG A 113 19.54 2.91 20.71
C ARG A 113 21.05 2.74 20.90
N ALA A 114 21.75 2.30 19.86
CA ALA A 114 23.20 2.18 19.88
C ALA A 114 23.90 3.55 19.98
N ALA A 115 23.34 4.60 19.38
CA ALA A 115 23.87 5.96 19.47
C ALA A 115 23.63 6.60 20.85
N ASN A 116 22.51 6.28 21.51
CA ASN A 116 22.13 6.84 22.80
C ASN A 116 21.72 5.72 23.78
N PRO A 117 22.65 5.18 24.58
CA PRO A 117 22.34 4.11 25.54
C PRO A 117 21.33 4.53 26.61
N ALA A 118 21.24 5.83 26.95
CA ALA A 118 20.22 6.36 27.85
C ALA A 118 18.78 6.17 27.32
N LEU A 119 18.56 6.29 26.00
CA LEU A 119 17.24 6.05 25.39
C LEU A 119 16.85 4.57 25.43
N ALA A 120 17.82 3.65 25.52
CA ALA A 120 17.52 2.23 25.67
C ALA A 120 16.96 1.90 27.07
N HIS A 121 17.47 2.58 28.10
CA HIS A 121 16.95 2.46 29.47
C HIS A 121 15.54 3.04 29.61
N GLU A 122 15.27 4.20 29.00
CA GLU A 122 13.94 4.83 28.98
C GLU A 122 12.90 3.98 28.23
N ASP A 123 13.26 3.44 27.05
CA ASP A 123 12.40 2.52 26.29
C ASP A 123 12.07 1.26 27.10
N ALA A 124 13.07 0.69 27.79
CA ALA A 124 12.88 -0.51 28.61
C ALA A 124 12.03 -0.21 29.86
N ALA A 125 12.26 0.91 30.53
CA ALA A 125 11.44 1.35 31.66
C ALA A 125 9.98 1.59 31.25
N ALA A 126 9.74 2.13 30.04
CA ALA A 126 8.40 2.31 29.49
C ALA A 126 7.68 0.97 29.20
N ASP A 127 8.39 -0.04 28.68
CA ASP A 127 7.84 -1.39 28.47
C ASP A 127 7.45 -2.05 29.81
N TRP A 128 8.28 -1.91 30.85
CA TRP A 128 7.97 -2.42 32.19
C TRP A 128 6.84 -1.65 32.89
N ALA A 129 6.76 -0.33 32.70
CA ALA A 129 5.67 0.51 33.21
C ALA A 129 4.33 0.25 32.48
N GLN A 130 4.35 -0.39 31.31
CA GLN A 130 3.16 -0.82 30.58
C GLN A 130 2.66 -2.18 31.07
N ALA A 131 3.57 -3.10 31.42
CA ALA A 131 3.25 -4.41 31.99
C ALA A 131 2.56 -4.31 33.36
N SER A 132 2.93 -3.33 34.20
CA SER A 132 2.26 -3.11 35.50
C SER A 132 0.84 -2.56 35.39
N LYS A 133 0.43 -2.07 34.21
CA LYS A 133 -0.93 -1.55 33.94
C LYS A 133 -1.89 -2.63 33.45
N THR A 134 -1.41 -3.81 33.06
CA THR A 134 -2.27 -4.93 32.69
C THR A 134 -2.70 -5.67 33.96
N ARG A 135 -3.80 -5.17 34.54
CA ARG A 135 -4.70 -5.70 35.60
C ARG A 135 -4.26 -6.98 36.32
N SER A 136 -4.10 -6.88 37.64
CA SER A 136 -4.00 -8.03 38.55
C SER A 136 -5.31 -8.80 38.59
N LEU A 137 -5.23 -10.13 38.63
CA LEU A 137 -6.36 -11.08 38.55
C LEU A 137 -7.39 -10.94 39.70
N HIS A 138 -7.14 -10.10 40.70
CA HIS A 138 -7.95 -9.98 41.92
C HIS A 138 -8.58 -8.58 42.11
N ASP A 139 -8.55 -7.72 41.10
CA ASP A 139 -9.20 -6.41 41.17
C ASP A 139 -10.71 -6.55 40.91
N VAL A 140 -11.42 -7.10 41.90
CA VAL A 140 -12.88 -7.17 41.96
C VAL A 140 -13.38 -5.91 42.67
N ALA A 141 -14.10 -5.05 41.95
CA ALA A 141 -14.67 -3.82 42.49
C ALA A 141 -15.76 -4.15 43.53
N GLN A 142 -15.43 -4.07 44.81
CA GLN A 142 -16.31 -4.48 45.91
C GLN A 142 -17.40 -3.45 46.26
N ALA A 143 -17.35 -2.25 45.68
CA ALA A 143 -18.47 -1.31 45.62
C ALA A 143 -18.28 -0.40 44.40
N PRO A 144 -19.36 0.00 43.69
CA PRO A 144 -19.24 1.03 42.68
C PRO A 144 -18.71 2.32 43.34
N PRO A 145 -17.60 2.91 42.84
CA PRO A 145 -17.03 4.10 43.46
C PRO A 145 -18.00 5.28 43.34
N VAL A 146 -18.27 5.96 44.47
CA VAL A 146 -19.11 7.16 44.50
C VAL A 146 -18.30 8.35 43.99
N LEU A 147 -18.70 8.91 42.85
CA LEU A 147 -18.06 10.08 42.24
C LEU A 147 -18.47 11.37 42.97
N THR A 148 -17.75 11.75 44.03
CA THR A 148 -18.07 12.94 44.83
C THR A 148 -17.51 14.26 44.28
N ALA A 149 -16.66 14.22 43.23
CA ALA A 149 -16.13 15.43 42.61
C ALA A 149 -16.13 15.33 41.08
N ARG A 150 -16.82 16.29 40.44
CA ARG A 150 -16.83 16.45 38.99
C ARG A 150 -15.52 17.15 38.58
N PRO A 151 -14.61 16.49 37.84
CA PRO A 151 -13.33 17.11 37.48
C PRO A 151 -13.55 18.29 36.53
N LYS A 152 -12.87 19.42 36.80
CA LYS A 152 -12.85 20.61 35.95
C LYS A 152 -12.44 20.25 34.51
N GLU A 153 -13.22 20.73 33.55
CA GLU A 153 -13.01 20.48 32.12
C GLU A 153 -11.61 20.90 31.67
N ARG A 154 -10.73 19.92 31.44
CA ARG A 154 -9.52 20.13 30.67
C ARG A 154 -9.94 20.25 29.21
N LYS A 155 -9.53 21.34 28.54
CA LYS A 155 -9.69 21.53 27.08
C LYS A 155 -9.36 20.20 26.38
N ARG A 156 -10.34 19.65 25.66
CA ARG A 156 -10.30 18.27 25.17
C ARG A 156 -9.07 18.02 24.31
N ALA A 157 -8.09 17.32 24.87
CA ALA A 157 -7.17 16.54 24.05
C ALA A 157 -8.02 15.55 23.27
N ARG A 158 -7.79 15.48 21.95
CA ARG A 158 -8.51 14.57 21.05
C ARG A 158 -8.52 13.18 21.66
N SER A 159 -9.68 12.55 21.64
CA SER A 159 -9.84 11.22 22.21
C SER A 159 -8.90 10.23 21.50
N ALA A 160 -8.42 9.20 22.20
CA ALA A 160 -7.59 8.15 21.59
C ALA A 160 -8.26 7.49 20.36
N VAL A 161 -9.59 7.56 20.28
CA VAL A 161 -10.41 7.15 19.14
C VAL A 161 -10.24 8.09 17.94
N GLU A 162 -10.17 9.40 18.15
CA GLU A 162 -9.87 10.38 17.09
C GLU A 162 -8.42 10.29 16.60
N GLU A 163 -7.47 9.98 17.49
CA GLU A 163 -6.07 9.79 17.13
C GLU A 163 -5.88 8.52 16.28
N GLN A 164 -6.57 7.44 16.64
CA GLN A 164 -6.63 6.21 15.83
C GLN A 164 -7.39 6.40 14.52
N ALA A 165 -8.40 7.26 14.46
CA ALA A 165 -9.09 7.62 13.22
C ALA A 165 -8.21 8.47 12.29
N ALA A 166 -7.38 9.36 12.85
CA ALA A 166 -6.42 10.18 12.10
C ALA A 166 -5.22 9.37 11.57
N ALA A 167 -4.86 8.26 12.23
CA ALA A 167 -3.79 7.36 11.80
C ALA A 167 -4.19 6.41 10.65
N ARG A 168 -5.48 6.24 10.36
CA ARG A 168 -5.94 5.44 9.21
C ARG A 168 -5.75 6.24 7.91
N PRO A 169 -5.28 5.63 6.82
CA PRO A 169 -5.18 6.31 5.54
C PRO A 169 -6.56 6.80 5.11
N LYS A 170 -6.69 8.11 4.86
CA LYS A 170 -7.95 8.71 4.41
C LYS A 170 -8.41 8.00 3.12
N PRO A 171 -9.68 7.55 3.03
CA PRO A 171 -10.17 6.88 1.82
C PRO A 171 -10.07 7.82 0.60
N SER A 172 -9.93 7.23 -0.59
CA SER A 172 -9.93 7.99 -1.84
C SER A 172 -11.22 8.81 -1.98
N ALA A 173 -11.17 9.96 -2.66
CA ALA A 173 -12.34 10.84 -2.82
C ALA A 173 -13.55 10.11 -3.45
N ALA A 174 -13.31 9.16 -4.36
CA ALA A 174 -14.37 8.32 -4.93
C ALA A 174 -15.02 7.40 -3.88
N ARG A 175 -14.21 6.76 -3.02
CA ARG A 175 -14.71 5.92 -1.94
C ARG A 175 -15.45 6.74 -0.86
N GLN A 176 -15.03 7.97 -0.60
CA GLN A 176 -15.74 8.88 0.30
C GLN A 176 -17.15 9.18 -0.18
N ARG A 177 -17.33 9.48 -1.49
CA ARG A 177 -18.65 9.71 -2.07
C ARG A 177 -19.60 8.53 -1.89
N ILE A 178 -19.12 7.31 -2.14
CA ILE A 178 -19.90 6.08 -1.94
C ILE A 178 -20.31 5.94 -0.47
N LEU A 179 -19.37 6.13 0.46
CA LEU A 179 -19.65 6.03 1.90
C LEU A 179 -20.65 7.10 2.38
N ASP A 180 -20.60 8.30 1.79
CA ASP A 180 -21.51 9.39 2.13
C ASP A 180 -22.92 9.13 1.58
N GLU A 181 -23.04 8.59 0.36
CA GLU A 181 -24.33 8.12 -0.19
C GLU A 181 -24.95 7.01 0.66
N GLU A 182 -24.15 6.03 1.11
CA GLU A 182 -24.59 4.96 2.00
C GLU A 182 -25.05 5.52 3.36
N ARG A 183 -24.29 6.46 3.94
CA ARG A 183 -24.68 7.16 5.18
C ARG A 183 -26.02 7.84 5.03
N GLU A 184 -26.24 8.58 3.94
CA GLU A 184 -27.52 9.25 3.71
C GLU A 184 -28.68 8.26 3.62
N ARG A 185 -28.49 7.12 2.94
CA ARG A 185 -29.52 6.06 2.84
C ARG A 185 -29.85 5.48 4.20
N VAL A 186 -28.85 5.14 5.00
CA VAL A 186 -29.04 4.57 6.36
C VAL A 186 -29.71 5.59 7.27
N VAL A 187 -29.29 6.85 7.24
CA VAL A 187 -29.90 7.91 8.06
C VAL A 187 -31.36 8.13 7.67
N LYS A 188 -31.69 8.10 6.37
CA LYS A 188 -33.08 8.20 5.89
C LYS A 188 -33.92 7.03 6.39
N GLN A 189 -33.41 5.80 6.27
CA GLN A 189 -34.10 4.60 6.77
C GLN A 189 -34.31 4.65 8.28
N TYR A 190 -33.27 5.01 9.04
CA TYR A 190 -33.35 5.14 10.50
C TYR A 190 -34.37 6.20 10.92
N ARG A 191 -34.37 7.38 10.26
CA ARG A 191 -35.36 8.43 10.53
C ARG A 191 -36.78 7.97 10.23
N ALA A 192 -36.98 7.21 9.15
CA ALA A 192 -38.29 6.66 8.82
C ALA A 192 -38.76 5.65 9.88
N LEU A 193 -37.87 4.75 10.33
CA LEU A 193 -38.15 3.79 11.40
C LEU A 193 -38.47 4.50 12.72
N LYS A 194 -37.69 5.50 13.11
CA LYS A 194 -37.91 6.28 14.34
C LYS A 194 -39.24 7.02 14.29
N LYS A 195 -39.58 7.63 13.14
CA LYS A 195 -40.87 8.30 12.92
C LYS A 195 -42.04 7.31 12.97
N ALA A 196 -41.87 6.09 12.45
CA ALA A 196 -42.88 5.04 12.57
C ALA A 196 -43.07 4.57 14.01
N GLN A 197 -41.97 4.44 14.76
CA GLN A 197 -42.00 4.08 16.18
C GLN A 197 -42.69 5.16 17.05
N GLU A 198 -42.45 6.44 16.76
CA GLU A 198 -43.13 7.56 17.45
C GLU A 198 -44.61 7.69 17.07
N ARG A 199 -45.02 7.15 15.92
CA ARG A 199 -46.40 7.24 15.41
C ARG A 199 -47.27 6.05 15.83
N SER A 200 -46.68 5.03 16.46
CA SER A 200 -47.41 3.95 17.14
C SER A 200 -47.83 4.45 18.53
N PRO A 201 -49.13 4.64 18.81
CA PRO A 201 -49.63 4.97 20.14
C PRO A 201 -49.45 3.82 21.14
#